data_AF-A0A9W6LKF3-F1
#
_entry.id   AF-A0A9W6LKF3-F1
#
_cell.length_a   1.000
_cell.length_b   1.000
_cell.length_c   1.000
_cell.angle_alpha   90.00
_cell.angle_beta   90.00
_cell.angle_gamma   90.00
#
_symmetry.space_group_name_H-M   'P 1'
#
loop_
_entity.id
_entity.type
_entity.pdbx_description
1 polymer ?
#
loop_
_entity_poly.entity_id
_entity_poly.type
_entity_poly.pdbx_seq_one_letter_code
_entity_poly.pdbx_strand_id
1 'polypeptide(L)'
;MKRFLIIFLTVLFFSSCIFIDYSFSQPQPQIQASKDKLLQYAKPKKPVKIKLHRDKKGEYSWDITGENADEIIRADKRLRQLLKEE
;
A
#
# COMPACT_ATOMS: atom_id res chain seq x y z
N MET A 1 50.39 -21.44 -33.91
CA MET A 1 49.15 -21.70 -33.12
C MET A 1 48.74 -20.51 -32.24
N LYS A 2 49.66 -19.85 -31.52
CA LYS A 2 49.32 -18.71 -30.63
C LYS A 2 48.65 -17.51 -31.34
N ARG A 3 49.08 -17.16 -32.56
CA ARG A 3 48.48 -16.06 -33.35
C ARG A 3 47.05 -16.38 -33.82
N PHE A 4 46.78 -17.63 -34.18
CA PHE A 4 45.43 -18.08 -34.54
C PHE A 4 44.50 -18.09 -33.32
N LEU A 5 45.00 -18.46 -32.14
CA LEU A 5 44.24 -18.42 -30.90
C LEU A 5 43.84 -16.99 -30.51
N ILE A 6 44.74 -16.01 -30.71
CA ILE A 6 44.45 -14.59 -30.43
C ILE A 6 43.35 -14.06 -31.37
N ILE A 7 43.42 -14.37 -32.67
CA ILE A 7 42.40 -13.96 -33.65
C ILE A 7 41.04 -14.61 -33.33
N PHE A 8 41.04 -15.87 -32.92
CA PHE A 8 39.80 -16.55 -32.50
C PHE A 8 39.17 -15.91 -31.25
N LEU A 9 40.00 -15.52 -30.28
CA LEU A 9 39.54 -14.86 -29.05
C LEU A 9 38.94 -13.47 -29.33
N THR A 10 39.53 -12.70 -30.25
CA THR A 10 39.01 -11.37 -30.61
C THR A 10 37.69 -11.44 -31.37
N VAL A 11 37.52 -12.44 -32.25
CA VAL A 11 36.26 -12.64 -32.99
C VAL A 11 35.12 -13.06 -32.05
N LEU A 12 35.38 -13.94 -31.08
CA LEU A 12 34.39 -14.31 -30.06
C LEU A 12 33.96 -13.11 -29.22
N PHE A 13 34.91 -12.24 -28.85
CA PHE A 13 34.62 -11.05 -28.06
C PHE A 13 33.72 -10.07 -28.83
N PHE A 14 34.02 -9.80 -30.10
CA PHE A 14 33.19 -8.94 -30.95
C PHE A 14 31.79 -9.52 -31.18
N SER A 15 31.67 -10.83 -31.36
CA SER A 15 30.36 -11.49 -31.49
C SER A 15 29.51 -11.35 -30.23
N SER A 16 30.12 -11.38 -29.04
CA SER A 16 29.38 -11.19 -27.78
C SER A 16 28.89 -9.76 -27.59
N CYS A 17 29.65 -8.75 -28.05
CA CYS A 17 29.22 -7.35 -27.98
C CYS A 17 27.95 -7.11 -28.82
N ILE A 18 27.88 -7.65 -30.04
CA ILE A 18 26.73 -7.47 -30.94
C ILE A 18 25.45 -8.15 -30.38
N PHE A 19 25.60 -9.26 -29.65
CA PHE A 19 24.46 -9.97 -29.04
C PHE A 19 23.85 -9.24 -27.82
N ILE A 20 24.65 -8.44 -27.10
CA ILE A 20 24.17 -7.68 -25.93
C ILE A 20 23.24 -6.53 -26.39
N ASP A 21 23.59 -5.84 -27.47
CA ASP A 21 22.77 -4.75 -28.03
C ASP A 21 21.40 -5.25 -28.55
N TYR A 22 21.37 -6.47 -29.07
CA TYR A 22 20.12 -7.12 -29.52
C TYR A 22 19.18 -7.46 -28.36
N SER A 23 19.72 -7.81 -27.19
CA SER A 23 18.91 -8.14 -26.00
C SER A 23 18.35 -6.89 -25.30
N PHE A 24 19.02 -5.74 -25.45
CA PHE A 24 18.58 -4.47 -24.87
C PHE A 24 17.55 -3.72 -25.74
N SER A 25 17.49 -4.04 -27.03
CA SER A 25 16.53 -3.44 -27.99
C SER A 25 15.22 -4.21 -28.12
N GLN A 26 14.93 -5.18 -27.24
CA GLN A 26 13.58 -5.72 -27.12
C GLN A 26 12.65 -4.61 -26.61
N PRO A 27 11.61 -4.21 -27.36
CA PRO A 27 10.63 -3.29 -26.83
C PRO A 27 9.98 -3.98 -25.62
N GLN A 28 10.17 -3.41 -24.43
CA GLN A 28 9.48 -3.83 -23.23
C GLN A 28 8.00 -4.01 -23.57
N PRO A 29 7.33 -5.11 -23.14
CA PRO A 29 5.90 -5.21 -23.29
C PRO A 29 5.33 -4.00 -22.58
N GLN A 30 4.82 -3.09 -23.40
CA GLN A 30 4.15 -1.86 -22.99
C GLN A 30 3.08 -2.36 -22.03
N ILE A 31 3.30 -2.15 -20.74
CA ILE A 31 2.28 -2.37 -19.74
C ILE A 31 1.20 -1.38 -20.14
N GLN A 32 0.25 -1.89 -20.91
CA GLN A 32 -0.96 -1.22 -21.28
C GLN A 32 -1.70 -1.11 -19.95
N ALA A 33 -1.35 -0.08 -19.19
CA ALA A 33 -2.07 0.35 -18.02
C ALA A 33 -3.45 0.69 -18.56
N SER A 34 -4.33 -0.32 -18.57
CA SER A 34 -5.74 -0.11 -18.83
C SER A 34 -6.12 1.03 -17.92
N LYS A 35 -6.58 2.13 -18.49
CA LYS A 35 -7.22 3.23 -17.76
C LYS A 35 -8.58 2.76 -17.19
N ASP A 36 -8.63 1.53 -16.71
CA ASP A 36 -9.77 0.84 -16.14
C ASP A 36 -9.51 0.67 -14.65
N LYS A 37 -9.58 1.78 -13.95
CA LYS A 37 -10.64 1.99 -12.97
C LYS A 37 -10.51 3.43 -12.55
N LEU A 38 -11.49 4.23 -12.94
CA LEU A 38 -11.80 5.48 -12.28
C LEU A 38 -11.78 5.16 -10.78
N LEU A 39 -10.68 5.50 -10.09
CA LEU A 39 -10.56 5.34 -8.65
C LEU A 39 -11.64 6.24 -8.08
N GLN A 40 -12.85 5.69 -7.91
CA GLN A 40 -13.88 6.32 -7.13
C GLN A 40 -13.29 6.38 -5.73
N TYR A 41 -12.68 7.52 -5.42
CA TYR A 41 -12.27 7.88 -4.08
C TYR A 41 -13.55 7.90 -3.25
N ALA A 42 -13.92 6.74 -2.69
CA ALA A 42 -14.99 6.66 -1.72
C ALA A 42 -14.58 7.63 -0.60
N LYS A 43 -15.41 8.65 -0.39
CA LYS A 43 -15.14 9.69 0.61
C LYS A 43 -14.83 8.99 1.93
N PRO A 44 -13.68 9.25 2.57
CA PRO A 44 -13.33 8.56 3.81
C PRO A 44 -14.43 8.81 4.83
N LYS A 45 -14.98 7.72 5.38
CA LYS A 45 -16.03 7.78 6.39
C LYS A 45 -15.50 8.55 7.60
N LYS A 46 -16.22 9.59 8.02
CA LYS A 46 -15.79 10.38 9.18
C LYS A 46 -15.77 9.47 10.42
N PRO A 47 -14.68 9.45 11.20
CA PRO A 47 -14.59 8.58 12.35
C PRO A 47 -15.53 9.05 13.47
N VAL A 48 -16.01 8.09 14.27
CA VAL A 48 -16.72 8.36 15.52
C VAL A 48 -15.74 9.00 16.52
N LYS A 49 -16.15 10.10 17.14
CA LYS A 49 -15.39 10.79 18.18
C LYS A 49 -15.95 10.42 19.55
N ILE A 50 -15.06 10.09 20.48
CA ILE A 50 -15.40 9.85 21.89
C ILE A 50 -14.73 10.95 22.70
N LYS A 51 -15.52 11.72 23.46
CA LYS A 51 -15.02 12.73 24.40
C LYS A 51 -15.19 12.20 25.81
N LEU A 52 -14.09 12.06 26.55
CA LEU A 52 -14.12 11.70 27.96
C LEU A 52 -14.11 12.98 28.80
N HIS A 53 -15.07 13.10 29.69
CA HIS A 53 -15.19 14.15 30.68
C HIS A 53 -14.97 13.55 32.07
N ARG A 54 -14.27 14.29 32.92
CA ARG A 54 -14.06 13.94 34.32
C ARG A 54 -14.60 15.06 35.17
N ASP A 55 -15.55 14.74 36.04
CA ASP A 55 -16.16 15.70 36.92
C ASP A 55 -15.27 15.97 38.15
N LYS A 56 -15.49 17.11 38.81
CA LYS A 56 -14.78 17.49 40.05
C LYS A 56 -15.01 16.49 41.20
N LYS A 57 -16.07 15.69 41.12
CA LYS A 57 -16.37 14.57 42.03
C LYS A 57 -15.59 13.30 41.71
N GLY A 58 -14.82 13.26 40.63
CA GLY A 58 -14.04 12.10 40.20
C GLY A 58 -14.81 11.12 39.32
N GLU A 59 -16.07 11.39 39.00
CA GLU A 59 -16.88 10.57 38.10
C GLU A 59 -16.43 10.79 36.64
N TYR A 60 -16.48 9.71 35.86
CA TYR A 60 -16.15 9.72 34.44
C TYR A 60 -17.43 9.62 33.61
N SER A 61 -17.59 10.55 32.67
CA SER A 61 -18.67 10.56 31.68
C SER A 61 -18.08 10.63 30.29
N TRP A 62 -18.73 10.04 29.29
CA TRP A 62 -18.28 10.15 27.91
C TRP A 62 -19.43 10.48 26.96
N ASP A 63 -19.12 11.31 25.98
CA ASP A 63 -20.01 11.64 24.87
C ASP A 63 -19.47 10.99 23.59
N ILE A 64 -20.34 10.25 22.89
CA ILE A 64 -20.01 9.60 21.62
C ILE A 64 -20.72 10.36 20.50
N THR A 65 -19.97 10.90 19.55
CA THR A 65 -20.50 11.68 18.43
C THR A 65 -20.04 11.08 17.10
N GLY A 66 -20.96 10.83 16.18
CA GLY A 66 -20.67 10.24 14.88
C GLY A 66 -21.75 10.56 13.85
N GLU A 67 -21.42 10.36 12.57
CA GLU A 67 -22.36 10.58 11.45
C GLU A 67 -23.36 9.43 11.30
N ASN A 68 -23.04 8.23 11.80
CA ASN A 68 -23.85 7.03 11.71
C ASN A 68 -24.23 6.50 13.11
N ALA A 69 -25.52 6.33 13.37
CA ALA A 69 -26.06 5.84 14.63
C ALA A 69 -25.61 4.41 14.98
N ASP A 70 -25.50 3.52 14.00
CA ASP A 70 -25.08 2.12 14.21
C ASP A 70 -23.65 2.04 14.74
N GLU A 71 -22.77 2.95 14.28
CA GLU A 71 -21.40 3.03 14.76
C GLU A 71 -21.32 3.57 16.19
N ILE A 72 -22.19 4.52 16.54
CA ILE A 72 -22.31 5.05 17.90
C ILE A 72 -22.73 3.94 18.87
N ILE A 73 -23.76 3.16 18.52
CA ILE A 73 -24.26 2.06 19.34
C ILE A 73 -23.18 0.97 19.51
N ARG A 74 -22.47 0.64 18.43
CA ARG A 74 -21.38 -0.34 18.47
C ARG A 74 -20.23 0.13 19.37
N ALA A 75 -19.87 1.41 19.30
CA ALA A 75 -18.83 1.99 20.15
C ALA A 75 -19.24 1.97 21.63
N ASP A 76 -20.48 2.37 21.96
CA ASP A 76 -21.01 2.31 23.33
C ASP A 76 -21.02 0.88 23.89
N LYS A 77 -21.49 -0.09 23.09
CA LYS A 77 -21.49 -1.51 23.49
C LYS A 77 -20.08 -2.01 23.81
N ARG A 78 -19.10 -1.64 22.98
CA ARG A 78 -17.70 -2.03 23.17
C ARG A 78 -17.10 -1.38 24.42
N LEU A 79 -17.42 -0.12 24.67
CA LEU A 79 -16.96 0.60 25.86
C LEU A 79 -17.50 -0.03 27.14
N ARG A 80 -18.80 -0.36 27.17
CA ARG A 80 -19.44 -1.08 28.29
C ARG A 80 -18.87 -2.47 28.53
N GLN A 81 -18.45 -3.17 27.48
CA GLN A 81 -17.79 -4.47 27.62
C GLN A 81 -16.45 -4.33 28.36
N LEU A 82 -15.64 -3.36 27.95
CA LEU A 82 -14.33 -3.11 28.58
C LEU A 82 -14.47 -2.71 30.06
N LEU A 83 -15.52 -1.97 30.42
CA LEU A 83 -15.80 -1.61 31.82
C LEU A 83 -16.32 -2.75 32.68
N LYS A 84 -16.82 -3.83 32.07
CA LYS A 84 -17.34 -5.01 32.77
C LYS A 84 -16.29 -6.09 33.00
N GLU A 85 -15.11 -5.95 32.38
CA GLU A 85 -13.97 -6.85 32.53
C GLU A 85 -13.10 -6.50 33.75
N GLU A 86 -13.52 -5.53 34.58
CA GLU A 86 -13.01 -5.28 35.95
C GLU A 86 -13.97 -5.87 37.01
#